data_AF-A0A1V2H9W7-F1
#
_entry.id   AF-A0A1V2H9W7-F1
#
_cell.length_a   1.000
_cell.length_b   1.000
_cell.length_c   1.000
_cell.angle_alpha   90.00
_cell.angle_beta   90.00
_cell.angle_gamma   90.00
#
_symmetry.space_group_name_H-M   'P 1'
#
loop_
_entity.id
_entity.type
_entity.pdbx_description
1 polymer ?
#
loop_
_entity_poly.entity_id
_entity_poly.type
_entity_poly.pdbx_seq_one_letter_code
_entity_poly.pdbx_strand_id
1 'polypeptide(L)'
;MLAAAATLSPASAQNRFWLINQSGQTIESAFVSPSRLDNWGPDILGQSMLGAGQQVHVTPQATDCVLDIRVRYQGGREETKMQVNACSLTRVVFSGGGGAGASIRGSGARATTRVAGDPSFSFVNRSGSVIRELYVSLNTDRSWGRDRLGEQVLEPGYDRWIELPAGRSCAVDVKIVYMNGREQERRGLETCSRSEIVWR
;
A
#
# COMPACT_ATOMS: atom_id res chain seq x y z
N MET A 1 -38.95 2.07 -30.33
CA MET A 1 -37.66 1.86 -29.66
C MET A 1 -37.91 1.79 -28.16
N LEU A 2 -37.70 0.63 -27.52
CA LEU A 2 -37.75 0.51 -26.07
C LEU A 2 -36.37 0.90 -25.50
N ALA A 3 -36.34 1.92 -24.63
CA ALA A 3 -35.15 2.28 -23.88
C ALA A 3 -35.07 1.42 -22.61
N ALA A 4 -34.02 0.61 -22.48
CA ALA A 4 -33.71 -0.11 -21.25
C ALA A 4 -33.10 0.87 -20.23
N ALA A 5 -33.79 1.08 -19.11
CA ALA A 5 -33.25 1.84 -17.99
C ALA A 5 -32.30 0.93 -17.18
N ALA A 6 -31.01 1.27 -17.14
CA ALA A 6 -30.06 0.64 -16.25
C ALA A 6 -30.29 1.15 -14.82
N THR A 7 -30.70 0.25 -13.91
CA THR A 7 -30.75 0.53 -12.47
C THR A 7 -29.32 0.52 -11.93
N LEU A 8 -28.78 1.71 -11.62
CA LEU A 8 -27.54 1.84 -10.87
C LEU A 8 -27.83 1.41 -9.42
N SER A 9 -27.41 0.21 -9.04
CA SER A 9 -27.45 -0.21 -7.63
C SER A 9 -26.62 0.77 -6.79
N PRO A 10 -27.09 1.18 -5.59
CA PRO A 10 -26.27 1.96 -4.69
C PRO A 10 -25.02 1.13 -4.36
N ALA A 11 -23.85 1.74 -4.52
CA ALA A 11 -22.61 1.15 -4.06
C ALA A 11 -22.70 1.01 -2.53
N SER A 12 -23.08 -0.17 -2.05
CA SER A 12 -23.06 -0.48 -0.63
C SER A 12 -21.65 -0.24 -0.10
N ALA A 13 -21.53 0.55 0.97
CA ALA A 13 -20.30 0.72 1.71
C ALA A 13 -19.76 -0.67 2.07
N GLN A 14 -18.61 -1.03 1.51
CA GLN A 14 -18.11 -2.39 1.62
C GLN A 14 -17.36 -2.51 2.93
N ASN A 15 -18.01 -2.96 4.00
CA ASN A 15 -17.29 -3.35 5.22
C ASN A 15 -16.62 -4.72 5.03
N ARG A 16 -15.70 -4.82 4.07
CA ARG A 16 -14.97 -6.02 3.70
C ARG A 16 -13.73 -5.64 2.91
N PHE A 17 -12.62 -6.30 3.21
CA PHE A 17 -11.33 -5.93 2.62
C PHE A 17 -10.37 -7.11 2.64
N TRP A 18 -9.35 -7.05 1.79
CA TRP A 18 -8.22 -7.97 1.83
C TRP A 18 -7.17 -7.51 2.84
N LEU A 19 -6.82 -8.35 3.81
CA LEU A 19 -5.61 -8.16 4.62
C LEU A 19 -4.46 -8.83 3.90
N ILE A 20 -3.43 -8.06 3.54
CA ILE A 20 -2.29 -8.51 2.74
C ILE A 20 -1.04 -8.48 3.61
N ASN A 21 -0.34 -9.61 3.69
CA ASN A 21 0.97 -9.67 4.29
C ASN A 21 2.03 -9.33 3.23
N GLN A 22 2.47 -8.08 3.16
CA GLN A 22 3.61 -7.68 2.32
C GLN A 22 4.92 -7.59 3.12
N SER A 23 4.93 -8.08 4.36
CA SER A 23 6.14 -8.21 5.14
C SER A 23 6.99 -9.40 4.68
N GLY A 24 8.23 -9.47 5.18
CA GLY A 24 9.09 -10.65 5.03
C GLY A 24 8.84 -11.77 6.06
N GLN A 25 7.84 -11.63 6.94
CA GLN A 25 7.56 -12.57 8.03
C GLN A 25 6.15 -13.14 7.93
N THR A 26 5.94 -14.36 8.41
CA THR A 26 4.61 -14.97 8.50
C THR A 26 3.79 -14.29 9.60
N ILE A 27 2.55 -13.89 9.29
CA ILE A 27 1.57 -13.46 10.30
C ILE A 27 0.92 -14.72 10.87
N GLU A 28 1.01 -14.89 12.19
CA GLU A 28 0.46 -16.02 12.93
C GLU A 28 -0.94 -15.76 13.48
N SER A 29 -1.31 -14.49 13.71
CA SER A 29 -2.68 -14.11 14.08
C SER A 29 -3.00 -12.69 13.63
N ALA A 30 -4.29 -12.45 13.35
CA ALA A 30 -4.81 -11.14 12.98
C ALA A 30 -6.13 -10.86 13.72
N PHE A 31 -6.32 -9.62 14.14
CA PHE A 31 -7.48 -9.18 14.93
C PHE A 31 -8.08 -7.95 14.30
N VAL A 32 -9.41 -7.90 14.23
CA VAL A 32 -10.17 -6.75 13.71
C VAL A 32 -11.26 -6.39 14.71
N SER A 33 -11.32 -5.13 15.11
CA SER A 33 -12.31 -4.63 16.07
C SER A 33 -12.86 -3.27 15.62
N PRO A 34 -14.13 -2.95 15.84
CA PRO A 34 -14.61 -1.57 15.76
C PRO A 34 -13.76 -0.63 16.62
N SER A 35 -13.32 0.51 16.09
CA SER A 35 -12.43 1.43 16.82
C SER A 35 -13.04 2.07 18.07
N ARG A 36 -14.35 1.91 18.28
CA ARG A 36 -15.05 2.34 19.51
C ARG A 36 -14.94 1.31 20.65
N LEU A 37 -14.34 0.15 20.41
CA LEU A 37 -14.15 -0.91 21.41
C LEU A 37 -12.68 -0.97 21.80
N ASP A 38 -12.42 -0.98 23.10
CA ASP A 38 -11.06 -1.09 23.63
C ASP A 38 -10.53 -2.54 23.65
N ASN A 39 -11.43 -3.51 23.44
CA ASN A 39 -11.11 -4.94 23.43
C ASN A 39 -11.00 -5.49 22.02
N TRP A 40 -10.00 -6.36 21.81
CA TRP A 40 -9.80 -7.08 20.56
C TRP A 40 -10.72 -8.31 20.48
N GLY A 41 -11.26 -8.56 19.29
CA GLY A 41 -12.02 -9.77 18.98
C GLY A 41 -11.13 -11.02 18.86
N PRO A 42 -11.72 -12.16 18.44
CA PRO A 42 -10.96 -13.39 18.19
C PRO A 42 -10.01 -13.23 17.00
N ASP A 43 -9.03 -14.14 16.90
CA ASP A 43 -8.18 -14.24 15.72
C ASP A 43 -9.01 -14.64 14.49
N ILE A 44 -8.84 -13.89 13.41
CA ILE A 44 -9.55 -14.10 12.14
C ILE A 44 -8.87 -15.13 11.23
N LEU A 45 -7.61 -15.52 11.51
CA LEU A 45 -6.88 -16.54 10.75
C LEU A 45 -7.16 -17.97 11.26
N GLY A 46 -7.50 -18.10 12.55
CA GLY A 46 -7.86 -19.38 13.16
C GLY A 46 -6.65 -20.30 13.25
N GLN A 47 -6.69 -21.43 12.54
CA GLN A 47 -5.55 -22.36 12.46
C GLN A 47 -4.61 -22.07 11.28
N SER A 48 -4.98 -21.12 10.42
CA SER A 48 -4.17 -20.76 9.25
C SER A 48 -3.14 -19.70 9.60
N MET A 49 -2.05 -19.67 8.85
CA MET A 49 -1.06 -18.60 8.94
C MET A 49 -0.99 -17.88 7.60
N LEU A 50 -0.72 -16.57 7.65
CA LEU A 50 -0.63 -15.75 6.45
C LEU A 50 0.84 -15.47 6.15
N GLY A 51 1.44 -16.25 5.26
CA GLY A 51 2.83 -16.10 4.83
C GLY A 51 3.08 -14.82 4.02
N ALA A 52 4.35 -14.50 3.80
CA ALA A 52 4.76 -13.33 3.02
C ALA A 52 4.20 -13.38 1.60
N GLY A 53 3.64 -12.26 1.12
CA GLY A 53 2.97 -12.11 -0.16
C GLY A 53 1.55 -12.69 -0.22
N GLN A 54 1.05 -13.33 0.84
CA GLN A 54 -0.30 -13.88 0.88
C GLN A 54 -1.33 -12.84 1.36
N GLN A 55 -2.60 -13.12 1.08
CA GLN A 55 -3.73 -12.30 1.51
C GLN A 55 -4.90 -13.14 2.03
N VAL A 56 -5.67 -12.57 2.95
CA VAL A 56 -6.92 -13.15 3.47
C VAL A 56 -8.07 -12.15 3.29
N HIS A 57 -9.25 -12.64 2.93
CA HIS A 57 -10.43 -11.80 2.79
C HIS A 57 -11.13 -11.67 4.15
N VAL A 58 -11.26 -10.43 4.62
CA VAL A 58 -11.85 -10.09 5.92
C VAL A 58 -13.29 -9.62 5.69
N THR A 59 -14.22 -10.26 6.38
CA THR A 59 -15.62 -9.83 6.49
C THR A 59 -15.93 -9.64 7.98
N PRO A 60 -15.73 -8.43 8.53
CA PRO A 60 -16.05 -8.15 9.92
C PRO A 60 -17.53 -8.44 10.22
N GLN A 61 -17.81 -8.98 11.41
CA GLN A 61 -19.18 -9.21 11.86
C GLN A 61 -19.89 -7.89 12.24
N ALA A 62 -19.11 -6.87 12.61
CA ALA A 62 -19.64 -5.56 12.96
C ALA A 62 -20.06 -4.78 11.70
N THR A 63 -21.04 -3.89 11.82
CA THR A 63 -21.45 -2.97 10.74
C THR A 63 -20.64 -1.66 10.75
N ASP A 64 -19.80 -1.46 11.77
CA ASP A 64 -18.95 -0.28 11.90
C ASP A 64 -17.97 -0.16 10.71
N CYS A 65 -17.85 1.05 10.16
CA CYS A 65 -16.92 1.34 9.07
C CYS A 65 -15.50 1.62 9.56
N VAL A 66 -15.32 2.12 10.78
CA VAL A 66 -14.03 2.54 11.32
C VAL A 66 -13.55 1.44 12.26
N LEU A 67 -12.45 0.78 11.87
CA LEU A 67 -11.94 -0.42 12.50
C LEU A 67 -10.47 -0.24 12.91
N ASP A 68 -10.10 -0.93 13.98
CA ASP A 68 -8.71 -1.16 14.36
C ASP A 68 -8.31 -2.57 13.95
N ILE A 69 -7.09 -2.71 13.43
CA ILE A 69 -6.57 -3.96 12.89
C ILE A 69 -5.19 -4.20 13.46
N ARG A 70 -4.98 -5.36 14.08
CA ARG A 70 -3.70 -5.77 14.65
C ARG A 70 -3.28 -7.10 14.06
N VAL A 71 -2.00 -7.24 13.75
CA VAL A 71 -1.40 -8.51 13.34
C VAL A 71 -0.26 -8.85 14.27
N ARG A 72 -0.06 -10.15 14.52
CA ARG A 72 1.12 -10.70 15.19
C ARG A 72 1.89 -11.57 14.22
N TYR A 73 3.18 -11.32 14.13
CA TYR A 73 4.11 -12.09 13.32
C TYR A 73 4.68 -13.26 14.13
N GLN A 74 5.11 -14.30 13.43
CA GLN A 74 5.97 -15.33 14.01
C GLN A 74 7.19 -14.68 14.66
N GLY A 75 7.44 -15.02 15.93
CA GLY A 75 8.47 -14.39 16.75
C GLY A 75 7.94 -13.27 17.66
N GLY A 76 6.62 -13.03 17.70
CA GLY A 76 5.96 -12.22 18.71
C GLY A 76 5.89 -10.72 18.42
N ARG A 77 6.43 -10.25 17.30
CA ARG A 77 6.29 -8.85 16.88
C ARG A 77 4.84 -8.55 16.49
N GLU A 78 4.35 -7.36 16.81
CA GLU A 78 3.00 -6.91 16.44
C GLU A 78 3.05 -5.62 15.59
N GLU A 79 2.09 -5.47 14.69
CA GLU A 79 1.82 -4.23 13.96
C GLU A 79 0.32 -3.91 14.08
N THR A 80 -0.01 -2.66 14.41
CA THR A 80 -1.39 -2.20 14.61
C THR A 80 -1.67 -1.00 13.72
N LYS A 81 -2.84 -1.00 13.08
CA LYS A 81 -3.40 0.13 12.35
C LYS A 81 -4.72 0.53 12.99
N MET A 82 -4.77 1.77 13.46
CA MET A 82 -5.94 2.33 14.15
C MET A 82 -6.79 3.17 13.19
N GLN A 83 -8.10 3.24 13.45
CA GLN A 83 -9.08 4.11 12.79
C GLN A 83 -9.13 3.93 11.26
N VAL A 84 -9.01 2.69 10.80
CA VAL A 84 -9.05 2.30 9.40
C VAL A 84 -10.50 2.32 8.89
N ASN A 85 -10.80 3.16 7.90
CA ASN A 85 -12.15 3.24 7.33
C ASN A 85 -12.40 2.15 6.27
N ALA A 86 -12.79 0.96 6.75
CA ALA A 86 -13.09 -0.24 5.97
C ALA A 86 -14.12 -0.01 4.86
N CYS A 87 -15.15 0.81 5.09
CA CYS A 87 -16.18 1.10 4.10
C CYS A 87 -15.68 1.83 2.84
N SER A 88 -14.52 2.45 2.94
CA SER A 88 -13.89 3.23 1.86
C SER A 88 -12.71 2.52 1.19
N LEU A 89 -12.34 1.32 1.66
CA LEU A 89 -11.16 0.59 1.20
C LEU A 89 -11.49 -0.86 0.89
N THR A 90 -10.67 -1.45 0.02
CA THR A 90 -10.80 -2.85 -0.39
C THR A 90 -9.65 -3.72 0.09
N ARG A 91 -8.60 -3.10 0.66
CA ARG A 91 -7.41 -3.80 1.15
C ARG A 91 -6.69 -3.03 2.26
N VAL A 92 -6.03 -3.77 3.13
CA VAL A 92 -5.15 -3.28 4.20
C VAL A 92 -3.84 -4.07 4.10
N VAL A 93 -2.73 -3.36 4.02
CA VAL A 93 -1.40 -3.96 3.82
C VAL A 93 -0.61 -3.88 5.12
N PHE A 94 0.01 -4.99 5.51
CA PHE A 94 0.96 -5.06 6.61
C PHE A 94 2.36 -5.34 6.06
N SER A 95 3.28 -4.38 6.21
CA SER A 95 4.64 -4.45 5.69
C SER A 95 5.67 -4.89 6.74
N GLY A 96 5.27 -5.06 8.01
CA GLY A 96 6.17 -5.48 9.08
C GLY A 96 6.89 -4.33 9.75
N GLY A 97 6.25 -3.17 9.75
CA GLY A 97 6.79 -1.91 10.23
C GLY A 97 6.14 -1.42 11.50
N GLY A 98 6.90 -1.45 12.60
CA GLY A 98 6.39 -1.01 13.89
C GLY A 98 6.28 0.51 13.97
N GLY A 99 5.08 1.05 13.79
CA GLY A 99 4.77 2.42 14.23
C GLY A 99 3.68 3.13 13.44
N ALA A 100 2.60 3.46 14.15
CA ALA A 100 1.58 4.48 13.91
C ALA A 100 1.66 5.25 12.58
N GLY A 101 0.84 4.83 11.64
CA GLY A 101 0.60 5.59 10.42
C GLY A 101 -0.37 4.80 9.56
N ALA A 102 -1.66 5.07 9.72
CA ALA A 102 -2.56 4.88 8.60
C ALA A 102 -1.91 5.61 7.41
N SER A 103 -1.36 4.86 6.46
CA SER A 103 -1.05 5.42 5.16
C SER A 103 -2.42 5.74 4.55
N ILE A 104 -2.87 6.97 4.81
CA ILE A 104 -3.96 7.64 4.11
C ILE A 104 -3.56 7.64 2.64
N ARG A 105 -3.96 6.62 1.90
CA ARG A 105 -4.23 6.73 0.48
C ARG A 105 -5.43 5.87 0.21
N GLY A 106 -6.55 6.53 -0.11
CA GLY A 106 -7.62 5.93 -0.87
C GLY A 106 -7.05 5.46 -2.20
N SER A 107 -6.44 4.29 -2.22
CA SER A 107 -6.46 3.46 -3.40
C SER A 107 -7.86 2.87 -3.43
N GLY A 108 -8.80 3.68 -3.90
CA GLY A 108 -9.84 3.15 -4.74
C GLY A 108 -9.12 2.47 -5.90
N ALA A 109 -8.72 1.21 -5.68
CA ALA A 109 -8.66 0.27 -6.76
C ALA A 109 -10.14 -0.01 -7.12
N ARG A 110 -10.80 1.00 -7.72
CA ARG A 110 -11.41 0.73 -9.01
C ARG A 110 -10.32 -0.04 -9.76
N ALA A 111 -10.67 -1.10 -10.47
CA ALA A 111 -9.97 -1.26 -11.73
C ALA A 111 -10.19 0.06 -12.48
N THR A 112 -9.38 1.08 -12.20
CA THR A 112 -9.16 2.14 -13.14
C THR A 112 -8.48 1.35 -14.22
N THR A 113 -9.21 1.13 -15.31
CA THR A 113 -8.56 1.15 -16.61
C THR A 113 -7.48 2.21 -16.48
N ARG A 114 -6.19 1.80 -16.43
CA ARG A 114 -5.08 2.75 -16.36
C ARG A 114 -5.45 3.82 -17.37
N VAL A 115 -5.51 5.08 -16.93
CA VAL A 115 -5.60 6.15 -17.93
C VAL A 115 -4.38 5.91 -18.81
N ALA A 116 -4.61 5.66 -20.10
CA ALA A 116 -3.52 5.33 -21.00
C ALA A 116 -2.46 6.43 -20.88
N GLY A 117 -1.25 6.08 -20.47
CA GLY A 117 -0.18 7.04 -20.20
C GLY A 117 -0.13 7.62 -18.78
N ASP A 118 -0.74 7.02 -17.77
CA ASP A 118 -0.45 7.31 -16.35
C ASP A 118 0.83 6.58 -15.91
N PRO A 119 1.93 7.30 -15.61
CA PRO A 119 3.19 6.70 -15.22
C PRO A 119 3.34 6.47 -13.71
N SER A 120 2.29 6.66 -12.91
CA SER A 120 2.32 6.48 -11.46
C SER A 120 2.54 5.02 -11.04
N PHE A 121 3.32 4.80 -9.98
CA PHE A 121 3.75 3.45 -9.56
C PHE A 121 4.07 3.38 -8.06
N SER A 122 4.11 2.16 -7.51
CA SER A 122 4.67 1.89 -6.17
C SER A 122 6.18 1.63 -6.27
N PHE A 123 6.98 2.37 -5.51
CA PHE A 123 8.41 2.17 -5.36
C PHE A 123 8.68 1.31 -4.12
N VAL A 124 9.32 0.14 -4.27
CA VAL A 124 9.56 -0.81 -3.19
C VAL A 124 11.05 -0.90 -2.86
N ASN A 125 11.43 -0.65 -1.61
CA ASN A 125 12.81 -0.81 -1.16
C ASN A 125 13.08 -2.29 -0.78
N ARG A 126 13.84 -3.01 -1.60
CA ARG A 126 14.37 -4.36 -1.29
C ARG A 126 15.90 -4.39 -1.30
N SER A 127 16.56 -3.25 -1.08
CA SER A 127 18.02 -3.15 -1.09
C SER A 127 18.71 -3.52 0.22
N GLY A 128 17.94 -3.87 1.26
CA GLY A 128 18.45 -4.18 2.60
C GLY A 128 19.00 -2.97 3.37
N SER A 129 18.98 -1.76 2.79
CA SER A 129 19.42 -0.52 3.43
C SER A 129 18.31 0.53 3.48
N VAL A 130 18.27 1.35 4.53
CA VAL A 130 17.30 2.46 4.67
C VAL A 130 17.59 3.54 3.65
N ILE A 131 16.59 3.89 2.85
CA ILE A 131 16.64 4.99 1.88
C ILE A 131 16.20 6.26 2.59
N ARG A 132 17.08 7.25 2.61
CA ARG A 132 16.86 8.56 3.24
C ARG A 132 16.12 9.50 2.30
N GLU A 133 16.41 9.47 1.00
CA GLU A 133 15.81 10.34 -0.01
C GLU A 133 15.45 9.53 -1.25
N LEU A 134 14.30 9.84 -1.86
CA LEU A 134 13.82 9.24 -3.11
C LEU A 134 13.43 10.35 -4.08
N TYR A 135 14.09 10.42 -5.22
CA TYR A 135 13.79 11.32 -6.30
C TYR A 135 13.24 10.55 -7.49
N VAL A 136 12.18 11.09 -8.09
CA VAL A 136 11.55 10.52 -9.29
C VAL A 136 11.17 11.65 -10.23
N SER A 137 11.65 11.58 -11.46
CA SER A 137 11.33 12.50 -12.55
C SER A 137 10.94 11.72 -13.81
N LEU A 138 10.26 12.38 -14.75
CA LEU A 138 10.13 11.79 -16.08
C LEU A 138 11.52 11.77 -16.73
N ASN A 139 11.77 10.81 -17.62
CA ASN A 139 13.04 10.73 -18.36
C ASN A 139 13.29 11.95 -19.27
N THR A 140 12.25 12.74 -19.57
CA THR A 140 12.32 13.98 -20.34
C THR A 140 12.65 15.20 -19.48
N ASP A 141 12.50 15.09 -18.16
CA ASP A 141 12.79 16.20 -17.26
C ASP A 141 14.30 16.26 -16.97
N ARG A 142 14.88 17.47 -16.97
CA ARG A 142 16.32 17.66 -16.75
C ARG A 142 16.73 17.75 -15.28
N SER A 143 15.76 17.75 -14.37
CA SER A 143 15.97 17.91 -12.93
C SER A 143 15.19 16.86 -12.16
N TRP A 144 15.79 16.33 -11.10
CA TRP A 144 15.20 15.35 -10.20
C TRP A 144 13.94 15.83 -9.46
N GLY A 145 13.81 17.15 -9.28
CA GLY A 145 12.74 17.75 -8.50
C GLY A 145 12.94 17.53 -6.99
N ARG A 146 11.83 17.59 -6.24
CA ARG A 146 11.84 17.42 -4.79
C ARG A 146 11.95 15.95 -4.38
N ASP A 147 12.46 15.73 -3.18
CA ASP A 147 12.38 14.43 -2.52
C ASP A 147 10.90 14.01 -2.31
N ARG A 148 10.63 12.74 -2.58
CA ARG A 148 9.31 12.11 -2.50
C ARG A 148 9.01 11.54 -1.11
N LEU A 149 10.01 11.41 -0.23
CA LEU A 149 9.83 10.96 1.14
C LEU A 149 9.58 12.13 2.11
N GLY A 150 10.24 13.27 1.89
CA GLY A 150 10.13 14.46 2.73
C GLY A 150 11.01 14.31 3.97
N GLU A 151 10.43 14.47 5.16
CA GLU A 151 11.15 14.22 6.43
C GLU A 151 11.20 12.73 6.81
N GLN A 152 10.50 11.88 6.05
CA GLN A 152 10.41 10.44 6.30
C GLN A 152 11.56 9.69 5.61
N VAL A 153 11.86 8.49 6.09
CA VAL A 153 12.77 7.54 5.43
C VAL A 153 12.00 6.31 4.96
N LEU A 154 12.55 5.59 3.98
CA LEU A 154 11.98 4.35 3.45
C LEU A 154 12.86 3.16 3.84
N GLU A 155 12.42 2.43 4.87
CA GLU A 155 13.10 1.24 5.37
C GLU A 155 13.07 0.07 4.37
N PRO A 156 13.99 -0.90 4.49
CA PRO A 156 13.93 -2.13 3.70
C PRO A 156 12.62 -2.89 3.93
N GLY A 157 12.00 -3.37 2.85
CA GLY A 157 10.72 -4.06 2.85
C GLY A 157 9.50 -3.15 2.65
N TYR A 158 9.67 -1.83 2.74
CA TYR A 158 8.57 -0.88 2.60
C TYR A 158 8.45 -0.33 1.19
N ASP A 159 7.27 0.22 0.88
CA ASP A 159 7.00 0.88 -0.39
C ASP A 159 6.48 2.32 -0.24
N ARG A 160 6.58 3.07 -1.33
CA ARG A 160 6.08 4.44 -1.45
C ARG A 160 5.34 4.59 -2.78
N TRP A 161 4.07 4.99 -2.72
CA TRP A 161 3.34 5.37 -3.92
C TRP A 161 3.86 6.70 -4.48
N ILE A 162 4.18 6.69 -5.77
CA ILE A 162 4.68 7.84 -6.53
C ILE A 162 3.62 8.25 -7.54
N GLU A 163 3.10 9.46 -7.33
CA GLU A 163 2.15 10.10 -8.23
C GLU A 163 2.90 10.98 -9.22
N LEU A 164 2.62 10.78 -10.51
CA LEU A 164 3.24 11.49 -11.61
C LEU A 164 2.19 12.02 -12.59
N PRO A 165 2.48 13.12 -13.32
CA PRO A 165 1.55 13.66 -14.31
C PRO A 165 1.29 12.66 -15.45
N ALA A 166 0.03 12.34 -15.71
CA ALA A 166 -0.36 11.50 -16.83
C ALA A 166 -0.16 12.19 -18.19
N GLY A 167 0.03 11.40 -19.24
CA GLY A 167 -0.02 11.86 -20.64
C GLY A 167 1.28 12.46 -21.20
N ARG A 168 2.40 12.44 -20.45
CA ARG A 168 3.69 13.00 -20.90
C ARG A 168 4.71 11.94 -21.35
N SER A 169 5.01 10.98 -20.48
CA SER A 169 5.98 9.90 -20.74
C SER A 169 5.73 8.75 -19.76
N CYS A 170 5.96 7.52 -20.22
CA CYS A 170 5.91 6.30 -19.41
C CYS A 170 7.29 5.86 -18.92
N ALA A 171 8.34 6.60 -19.28
CA ALA A 171 9.69 6.34 -18.86
C ALA A 171 10.07 7.32 -17.76
N VAL A 172 10.50 6.78 -16.62
CA VAL A 172 10.87 7.55 -15.44
C VAL A 172 12.32 7.27 -15.07
N ASP A 173 12.94 8.27 -14.47
CA ASP A 173 14.25 8.15 -13.85
C ASP A 173 14.06 8.18 -12.34
N VAL A 174 14.81 7.35 -11.63
CA VAL A 174 14.77 7.23 -10.17
C VAL A 174 16.17 7.37 -9.60
N LYS A 175 16.32 8.23 -8.60
CA LYS A 175 17.53 8.36 -7.79
C LYS A 175 17.19 8.18 -6.32
N ILE A 176 18.05 7.47 -5.61
CA ILE A 176 17.94 7.30 -4.16
C ILE A 176 19.22 7.72 -3.46
N VAL A 177 19.08 8.12 -2.20
CA VAL A 177 20.20 8.38 -1.30
C VAL A 177 19.99 7.57 -0.03
N TYR A 178 20.98 6.76 0.34
CA TYR A 178 20.95 5.97 1.57
C TYR A 178 21.32 6.81 2.81
N MET A 179 21.10 6.25 4.00
CA MET A 179 21.49 6.90 5.27
C MET A 179 23.00 7.22 5.35
N ASN A 180 23.85 6.42 4.71
CA ASN A 180 25.29 6.65 4.65
C ASN A 180 25.73 7.67 3.57
N GLY A 181 24.78 8.33 2.90
CA GLY A 181 25.05 9.27 1.82
C GLY A 181 25.37 8.65 0.46
N ARG A 182 25.41 7.31 0.34
CA ARG A 182 25.62 6.65 -0.95
C ARG A 182 24.39 6.88 -1.85
N GLU A 183 24.64 7.25 -3.09
CA GLU A 183 23.61 7.48 -4.09
C GLU A 183 23.55 6.33 -5.11
N GLN A 184 22.37 6.07 -5.65
CA GLN A 184 22.17 5.18 -6.79
C GLN A 184 21.09 5.72 -7.73
N GLU A 185 21.28 5.49 -9.02
CA GLU A 185 20.37 5.95 -10.07
C GLU A 185 19.98 4.79 -10.99
N ARG A 186 18.72 4.79 -11.43
CA ARG A 186 18.22 3.95 -12.52
C ARG A 186 17.37 4.81 -13.43
N ARG A 187 17.70 4.80 -14.72
CA ARG A 187 17.08 5.67 -15.73
C ARG A 187 16.29 4.85 -16.76
N GLY A 188 15.30 5.48 -17.38
CA GLY A 188 14.49 4.89 -18.44
C GLY A 188 13.61 3.73 -17.99
N LEU A 189 13.12 3.75 -16.74
CA LEU A 189 12.23 2.71 -16.22
C LEU A 189 10.82 2.88 -16.80
N GLU A 190 10.30 1.83 -17.40
CA GLU A 190 8.94 1.82 -17.97
C GLU A 190 7.90 1.54 -16.86
N THR A 191 6.88 2.40 -16.73
CA THR A 191 5.86 2.34 -15.66
C THR A 191 4.40 2.28 -16.15
N CYS A 192 4.13 2.42 -17.46
CA CYS A 192 2.78 2.29 -18.01
C CYS A 192 2.36 0.83 -18.22
N SER A 193 3.30 -0.11 -18.34
CA SER A 193 3.01 -1.55 -18.22
C SER A 193 3.27 -2.08 -16.80
N ARG A 194 4.10 -1.41 -15.98
CA ARG A 194 4.51 -1.86 -14.65
C ARG A 194 4.08 -0.93 -13.53
N SER A 195 3.24 -1.40 -12.61
CA SER A 195 2.72 -0.58 -11.51
C SER A 195 3.61 -0.58 -10.27
N GLU A 196 4.74 -1.30 -10.35
CA GLU A 196 5.67 -1.49 -9.24
C GLU A 196 7.11 -1.45 -9.77
N ILE A 197 7.97 -0.73 -9.04
CA ILE A 197 9.41 -0.71 -9.23
C ILE A 197 10.06 -1.21 -7.96
N VAL A 198 10.67 -2.40 -8.05
CA VAL A 198 11.46 -2.97 -6.96
C VAL A 198 12.91 -2.49 -7.08
N TRP A 199 13.41 -1.87 -6.02
CA TRP A 199 14.80 -1.47 -5.85
C TRP A 199 15.55 -2.55 -5.06
N ARG A 200 16.70 -2.99 -5.54
CA ARG A 200 17.51 -4.06 -4.92
C ARG A 200 18.94 -3.59 -4.73
#